data_AF-A0A011PC58-F1
#
_entry.id   AF-A0A011PC58-F1
#
_cell.length_a   1.000
_cell.length_b   1.000
_cell.length_c   1.000
_cell.angle_alpha   90.00
_cell.angle_beta   90.00
_cell.angle_gamma   90.00
#
_symmetry.space_group_name_H-M   'P 1'
#
loop_
_entity.id
_entity.type
_entity.pdbx_description
1 polymer ?
#
loop_
_entity_poly.entity_id
_entity_poly.type
_entity_poly.pdbx_seq_one_letter_code
_entity_poly.pdbx_strand_id
1 'polypeptide(L)' 'MAKNETVRLPQETKQADEDAFLALKAITGYSPANQAYGLAMVTARSGEARNRVSSTDNVS' A
#
# COMPACT_ATOMS: atom_id res chain seq x y z
N MET A 1 5.47 23.83 -13.32
CA MET A 1 4.24 23.31 -12.69
C MET A 1 4.66 22.45 -11.50
N ALA A 2 4.48 22.94 -10.27
CA ALA A 2 4.79 22.16 -9.07
C ALA A 2 3.77 21.03 -8.97
N LYS A 3 4.24 19.78 -8.87
CA LYS A 3 3.38 18.61 -8.66
C LYS A 3 2.98 18.66 -7.18
N ASN A 4 1.69 18.74 -6.89
CA ASN A 4 1.20 18.76 -5.51
C ASN A 4 1.53 17.43 -4.84
N GLU A 5 2.58 17.41 -4.01
CA GLU A 5 3.15 16.22 -3.37
C GLU A 5 2.30 15.64 -2.22
N THR A 6 1.09 16.17 -1.99
CA THR A 6 0.19 15.64 -0.95
C THR A 6 -1.27 15.74 -1.37
N VAL A 7 -1.64 15.18 -2.53
CA VAL A 7 -3.06 14.96 -2.82
C VAL A 7 -3.57 13.91 -1.84
N ARG A 8 -4.34 14.33 -0.83
CA ARG A 8 -5.08 13.40 0.02
C ARG A 8 -6.09 12.68 -0.86
N LEU A 9 -5.84 11.39 -1.11
CA LEU A 9 -6.80 10.54 -1.80
C LEU A 9 -8.14 10.55 -1.02
N PRO A 10 -9.28 10.65 -1.73
CA PRO A 10 -10.59 10.45 -1.13
C PRO A 10 -10.65 9.13 -0.36
N GLN A 11 -11.42 9.09 0.71
CA GLN A 11 -11.53 7.90 1.56
C GLN A 11 -12.10 6.70 0.78
N GLU A 12 -13.04 6.96 -0.12
CA GLU A 12 -13.64 5.96 -1.00
C GLU A 12 -12.59 5.34 -1.93
N THR A 13 -11.68 6.15 -2.45
CA THR A 13 -10.57 5.66 -3.29
C THR A 13 -9.62 4.77 -2.48
N LYS A 14 -9.32 5.15 -1.23
CA LYS A 14 -8.49 4.32 -0.36
C LYS A 14 -9.15 2.98 -0.04
N GLN A 15 -10.45 2.98 0.25
CA GLN A 15 -11.17 1.75 0.54
C GLN A 15 -11.22 0.83 -0.69
N ALA A 16 -11.48 1.38 -1.87
CA ALA A 16 -11.48 0.62 -3.11
C ALA A 16 -10.11 -0.02 -3.41
N ASP A 17 -9.01 0.70 -3.13
CA ASP A 17 -7.65 0.17 -3.25
C ASP A 17 -7.38 -0.98 -2.28
N GLU A 18 -7.83 -0.87 -1.03
CA GLU A 18 -7.71 -1.93 -0.03
C GLU A 18 -8.52 -3.18 -0.42
N ASP A 19 -9.76 -2.99 -0.87
CA ASP A 19 -10.63 -4.08 -1.31
C ASP A 19 -10.05 -4.80 -2.54
N ALA A 20 -9.54 -4.04 -3.51
CA ALA A 20 -8.86 -4.59 -4.68
C ALA A 20 -7.62 -5.41 -4.28
N PHE A 21 -6.84 -4.91 -3.33
CA PHE A 21 -5.68 -5.64 -2.82
C PHE A 21 -6.07 -6.95 -2.11
N LEU A 22 -7.13 -6.94 -1.30
CA LEU A 22 -7.66 -8.14 -0.65
C LEU A 22 -8.20 -9.17 -1.67
N ALA A 23 -8.90 -8.70 -2.71
CA ALA A 23 -9.39 -9.56 -3.79
C ALA A 23 -8.22 -10.23 -4.54
N LEU A 24 -7.15 -9.47 -4.83
CA LEU A 24 -5.94 -10.01 -5.46
C LEU A 24 -5.24 -11.07 -4.59
N LYS A 25 -5.24 -10.89 -3.25
CA LYS A 25 -4.73 -11.91 -2.31
C LYS A 25 -5.51 -13.20 -2.33
N ALA A 26 -6.82 -13.14 -2.58
CA ALA A 26 -7.70 -14.30 -2.55
C ALA A 26 -7.57 -15.19 -3.81
N ILE A 27 -7.01 -14.67 -4.91
CA ILE A 27 -6.82 -15.43 -6.14
C ILE A 27 -5.68 -16.44 -5.93
N THR A 28 -6.04 -17.71 -5.79
CA THR A 28 -5.08 -18.81 -5.64
C THR A 28 -4.23 -18.94 -6.91
N GLY A 29 -2.91 -18.97 -6.76
CA GLY A 29 -1.98 -19.08 -7.90
C GLY A 29 -1.77 -17.78 -8.68
N TYR A 30 -2.24 -16.63 -8.16
CA TYR A 30 -1.95 -15.33 -8.76
C TYR A 30 -0.44 -15.07 -8.84
N SER A 31 0.09 -15.01 -10.06
CA SER A 31 1.47 -14.66 -10.36
C SER A 31 1.47 -13.60 -11.47
N PRO A 32 1.70 -12.32 -11.16
CA PRO A 32 1.75 -11.28 -12.17
C PRO A 32 2.96 -11.51 -13.09
N ALA A 33 2.84 -11.12 -14.36
CA ALA A 33 3.92 -11.21 -15.33
C ALA A 33 5.17 -10.41 -14.89
N ASN A 34 4.95 -9.29 -14.18
CA ASN A 34 6.01 -8.54 -13.53
C ASN A 34 5.99 -8.80 -12.02
N GLN A 35 6.98 -9.55 -11.55
CA GLN A 35 7.16 -9.95 -10.14
C GLN A 35 7.39 -8.75 -9.21
N ALA A 36 7.78 -7.57 -9.72
CA ALA A 36 7.89 -6.35 -8.91
C ALA A 36 6.53 -5.88 -8.35
N TYR A 37 5.43 -6.26 -9.02
CA TYR A 37 4.06 -6.06 -8.56
C TYR A 37 3.47 -7.33 -7.93
N GLY A 38 4.32 -8.33 -7.69
CA GLY A 38 4.00 -9.52 -6.94
C GLY A 38 3.52 -9.17 -5.54
N LEU A 39 2.60 -9.98 -5.05
CA LEU A 39 1.89 -9.71 -3.81
C LEU A 39 2.84 -9.64 -2.60
N ALA A 40 3.92 -10.43 -2.61
CA ALA A 40 5.00 -10.37 -1.63
C ALA A 40 5.75 -9.03 -1.64
N MET A 41 6.05 -8.49 -2.83
CA MET A 41 6.79 -7.23 -2.99
C MET A 41 5.95 -6.01 -2.60
N VAL A 42 4.65 -6.02 -2.93
CA VAL A 42 3.72 -4.98 -2.50
C VAL A 42 3.53 -5.02 -0.97
N THR A 43 3.33 -6.21 -0.41
CA THR A 43 3.16 -6.38 1.05
C THR A 43 4.40 -5.93 1.83
N ALA A 44 5.61 -6.27 1.38
CA ALA A 44 6.86 -5.84 2.01
C ALA A 44 6.99 -4.31 2.05
N ARG A 45 6.67 -3.64 0.93
CA ARG A 45 6.71 -2.16 0.84
C ARG A 45 5.66 -1.49 1.71
N SER A 46 4.45 -2.02 1.77
CA SER A 46 3.38 -1.49 2.63
C SER A 46 3.67 -1.72 4.12
N GLY A 47 4.31 -2.85 4.48
CA GLY A 47 4.75 -3.14 5.84
C GLY A 47 5.85 -2.20 6.33
N GLU A 48 6.85 -1.92 5.49
CA GLU A 48 7.90 -0.92 5.79
C GLU A 48 7.32 0.49 5.97
N ALA A 49 6.35 0.89 5.13
CA ALA A 49 5.69 2.19 5.25
C ALA A 49 4.91 2.33 6.58
N ARG A 50 4.26 1.26 7.05
CA ARG A 50 3.56 1.24 8.34
C ARG A 50 4.53 1.26 9.54
N ASN A 51 5.70 0.65 9.41
CA ASN A 51 6.67 0.58 10.51
C ASN A 51 7.41 1.91 10.76
N ARG A 52 7.63 2.73 9.71
CA ARG A 52 8.26 4.07 9.87
C ARG A 52 7.38 5.10 10.59
N VAL A 53 6.06 4.94 10.56
CA VAL A 53 5.12 5.88 11.20
C VAL A 53 5.03 5.66 12.72
N SER A 54 5.55 4.53 13.24
CA SER A 54 5.43 4.18 14.66
C SER A 54 6.62 4.64 15.53
N SER A 55 7.57 5.44 15.00
CA SER A 55 8.81 5.78 15.71
C SER A 55 8.98 7.26 16.10
N THR A 56 7.97 8.13 15.95
CA THR A 56 8.16 9.57 16.25
C THR A 56 7.35 10.16 17.40
N ASP A 57 6.48 9.43 18.09
CA ASP A 57 5.68 10.02 19.18
C ASP A 57 5.88 9.26 20.50
N ASN A 58 7.02 9.48 21.16
CA ASN A 58 7.10 9.38 22.63
C ASN A 58 8.40 9.95 23.19
N VAL A 59 8.43 11.25 23.50
CA VAL A 59 9.19 11.78 24.64
C VAL A 59 8.33 12.87 25.28
N SER A 60 7.82 12.57 26.48
CA SER A 60 7.13 13.50 27.38
C SER A 60 8.09 14.48 28.05
#